data_AF-A0A085N3L6-F1
#
_entry.id   AF-A0A085N3L6-F1
#
_cell.length_a   1.000
_cell.length_b   1.000
_cell.length_c   1.000
_cell.angle_alpha   90.00
_cell.angle_beta   90.00
_cell.angle_gamma   90.00
#
_symmetry.space_group_name_H-M   'P 1'
#
loop_
_entity.id
_entity.type
_entity.pdbx_description
1 polymer ?
#
loop_
_entity_poly.entity_id
_entity_poly.type
_entity_poly.pdbx_seq_one_letter_code
_entity_poly.pdbx_strand_id
1 'polypeptide(L)'
;MCCYDFHGWLMFSQDYEFNPDYLKYFSAGVPYRANPWGGYVYKKPLYVPTWSNFYNDLLPYDLCCRWAGHCEFYYWRRPTSGCQNYEPAVTADLTEQYCHCLLFKHENLRNAITRNLGIAYGHGHFITFDGTKYTFNGRGHFVLVLLDTPNYKFTVQIRTEQPPRTLYSTDVAATVITGVSVQDQDSSVVQVFSRKQFRRWRYRTDILVDGKRYFFDMDRRRFFKHVLVYVPHLVMNQSEVYIQFNSGTGVKVVEKRGILQVTVALPPNYRTDKLASGMSVSPEETKCNEKYSTMGLLGTYNGDSRDDFTAPDCSLVKTTVTWTEEYSRTIHNLFGSKWRTEEVRTTNLFGQSPQPLYYPNLFYSKAVFNPVLDPWKFTNYTSMERLIFTREQEVQVACQGVYSCIFDYLVSGRREFGLDSLATEKKFEQDKQKGEQKTVSCGPLEKNYGVIKYPLGNNYLDGVVVTFTCQTEYYLHGTERRQCRNGTWSAGWWVWCRSRTGEDALKWFTGIVVSTIIVALIVTTFICCSRTKDRRLKERSRVKEAAQGTLQNSFKPSFETKHFKGRT
;
A
#
# COMPACT_ATOMS: atom_id res chain seq x y z
N MET A 1 -3.92 -9.34 0.69
CA MET A 1 -3.52 -8.21 -0.17
C MET A 1 -4.60 -7.16 -0.16
N CYS A 2 -4.21 -5.90 -0.05
CA CYS A 2 -5.03 -4.74 -0.36
C CYS A 2 -5.09 -4.57 -1.87
N CYS A 3 -6.28 -4.40 -2.44
CA CYS A 3 -6.45 -4.21 -3.88
C CYS A 3 -6.74 -2.74 -4.12
N TYR A 4 -6.02 -2.11 -5.05
CA TYR A 4 -6.25 -0.72 -5.42
C TYR A 4 -6.54 -0.62 -6.91
N ASP A 5 -7.36 0.35 -7.30
CA ASP A 5 -7.52 0.69 -8.71
C ASP A 5 -6.35 1.56 -9.23
N PHE A 6 -6.44 1.99 -10.50
CA PHE A 6 -5.37 2.75 -11.14
C PHE A 6 -5.13 4.14 -10.52
N HIS A 7 -6.13 4.69 -9.83
CA HIS A 7 -6.03 5.96 -9.13
C HIS A 7 -5.59 5.77 -7.68
N GLY A 8 -5.38 4.53 -7.23
CA GLY A 8 -4.97 4.20 -5.87
C GLY A 8 -6.14 4.10 -4.89
N TRP A 9 -7.38 3.99 -5.37
CA TRP A 9 -8.54 3.79 -4.50
C TRP A 9 -8.65 2.34 -4.08
N LEU A 10 -8.93 2.10 -2.80
CA LEU A 10 -9.07 0.74 -2.27
C LEU A 10 -10.33 0.08 -2.83
N MET A 11 -10.15 -1.04 -3.52
CA MET A 11 -11.21 -1.79 -4.20
C MET A 11 -11.70 -2.95 -3.34
N PHE A 12 -12.99 -2.93 -3.03
CA PHE A 12 -13.65 -4.04 -2.35
C PHE A 12 -14.43 -4.93 -3.29
N SER A 13 -14.31 -6.26 -3.13
CA SER A 13 -15.20 -7.18 -3.84
C SER A 13 -16.67 -6.96 -3.49
N GLN A 14 -16.95 -6.45 -2.28
CA GLN A 14 -18.31 -6.13 -1.81
C GLN A 14 -18.90 -4.85 -2.44
N ASP A 15 -18.10 -4.07 -3.18
CA ASP A 15 -18.60 -2.91 -3.94
C ASP A 15 -19.16 -3.28 -5.30
N TYR A 16 -19.38 -4.58 -5.51
CA TYR A 16 -20.13 -5.10 -6.63
C TYR A 16 -21.52 -4.43 -6.75
N GLU A 17 -21.86 -4.02 -7.97
CA GLU A 17 -23.17 -3.52 -8.34
C GLU A 17 -23.78 -4.41 -9.42
N PHE A 18 -24.98 -4.93 -9.14
CA PHE A 18 -25.73 -5.73 -10.11
C PHE A 18 -26.31 -4.80 -11.18
N ASN A 19 -25.65 -4.74 -12.33
CA ASN A 19 -26.11 -4.05 -13.53
C ASN A 19 -25.81 -4.97 -14.73
N PRO A 20 -26.69 -5.12 -15.74
CA PRO A 20 -26.40 -5.87 -16.97
C PRO A 20 -25.05 -5.55 -17.63
N ASP A 21 -24.49 -4.35 -17.41
CA ASP A 21 -23.18 -3.92 -17.91
C ASP A 21 -22.01 -4.07 -16.90
N TYR A 22 -22.09 -4.98 -15.93
CA TYR A 22 -21.09 -5.13 -14.84
C TYR A 22 -19.65 -5.41 -15.32
N LEU A 23 -19.46 -5.97 -16.53
CA LEU A 23 -18.15 -6.18 -17.14
C LEU A 23 -17.56 -4.93 -17.82
N LYS A 24 -18.36 -3.88 -18.03
CA LYS A 24 -18.01 -2.77 -18.93
C LYS A 24 -17.59 -1.49 -18.22
N TYR A 25 -18.11 -1.20 -17.02
CA TYR A 25 -17.88 0.09 -16.37
C TYR A 25 -17.26 0.00 -14.96
N PHE A 26 -17.61 -0.99 -14.13
CA PHE A 26 -17.07 -1.12 -12.77
C PHE A 26 -17.07 -2.58 -12.29
N SER A 27 -16.01 -3.33 -12.61
CA SER A 27 -15.81 -4.65 -12.01
C SER A 27 -15.21 -4.48 -10.61
N ALA A 28 -15.85 -5.03 -9.60
CA ALA A 28 -15.22 -5.19 -8.30
C ALA A 28 -13.92 -6.00 -8.46
N GLY A 29 -12.86 -5.60 -7.75
CA GLY A 29 -11.57 -6.27 -7.83
C GLY A 29 -11.71 -7.76 -7.49
N VAL A 30 -11.23 -8.64 -8.34
CA VAL A 30 -11.24 -10.08 -8.07
C VAL A 30 -10.02 -10.43 -7.21
N PRO A 31 -10.19 -10.98 -5.99
CA PRO A 31 -9.06 -11.37 -5.17
C PRO A 31 -8.41 -12.63 -5.76
N TYR A 32 -7.30 -12.47 -6.48
CA TYR A 32 -6.43 -13.58 -6.87
C TYR A 32 -5.65 -14.05 -5.64
N ARG A 33 -6.15 -15.08 -4.97
CA ARG A 33 -5.53 -15.65 -3.75
C ARG A 33 -4.32 -16.51 -4.07
N ALA A 34 -4.32 -17.14 -5.24
CA ALA A 34 -3.22 -17.92 -5.77
C ALA A 34 -2.65 -17.23 -7.02
N ASN A 35 -1.35 -16.99 -7.00
CA ASN A 35 -0.64 -16.50 -8.16
C ASN A 35 -0.74 -17.53 -9.31
N PRO A 36 -1.05 -17.13 -10.56
CA PRO A 36 -1.02 -18.00 -11.74
C PRO A 36 0.23 -18.87 -11.87
N TRP A 37 1.38 -18.35 -11.42
CA TRP A 37 2.67 -19.04 -11.44
C TRP A 37 3.06 -19.65 -10.09
N GLY A 38 2.14 -19.68 -9.12
CA GLY A 38 2.38 -20.15 -7.77
C GLY A 38 3.24 -19.21 -6.94
N GLY A 39 3.68 -19.69 -5.78
CA GLY A 39 4.67 -19.00 -4.95
C GLY A 39 5.64 -20.01 -4.36
N TYR A 40 6.94 -19.70 -4.37
CA TYR A 40 7.90 -20.57 -3.69
C TYR A 40 7.72 -20.43 -2.16
N VAL A 41 7.73 -21.51 -1.37
CA VAL A 41 7.93 -22.92 -1.71
C VAL A 41 6.64 -23.56 -2.25
N TYR A 42 6.69 -24.14 -3.45
CA TYR A 42 5.54 -24.76 -4.16
C TYR A 42 4.94 -26.01 -3.48
N LYS A 43 5.28 -26.26 -2.21
CA LYS A 43 4.97 -27.49 -1.46
C LYS A 43 3.71 -27.37 -0.60
N LYS A 44 2.99 -26.24 -0.63
CA LYS A 44 1.77 -26.00 0.16
C LYS A 44 0.57 -25.66 -0.74
N PRO A 45 -0.67 -26.02 -0.35
CA PRO A 45 -1.89 -25.52 -1.00
C PRO A 45 -1.87 -23.99 -1.12
N LEU A 46 -2.42 -23.44 -2.22
CA LEU A 46 -2.32 -22.04 -2.70
C LEU A 46 -1.03 -21.65 -3.42
N TYR A 47 0.03 -22.45 -3.30
CA TYR A 47 1.34 -22.11 -3.84
C TYR A 47 1.71 -22.89 -5.11
N VAL A 48 1.00 -23.97 -5.46
CA VAL A 48 1.27 -24.77 -6.68
C VAL A 48 0.92 -23.96 -7.94
N PRO A 49 1.86 -23.77 -8.89
CA PRO A 49 1.63 -23.03 -10.14
C PRO A 49 0.45 -23.59 -10.94
N THR A 50 -0.29 -22.72 -11.62
CA THR A 50 -1.43 -23.02 -12.51
C THR A 50 -2.61 -23.69 -11.81
N TRP A 51 -2.41 -24.81 -11.13
CA TRP A 51 -3.44 -25.52 -10.38
C TRP A 51 -4.00 -24.70 -9.23
N SER A 52 -3.17 -24.05 -8.42
CA SER A 52 -3.69 -23.25 -7.30
C SER A 52 -4.52 -22.08 -7.83
N ASN A 53 -4.05 -21.39 -8.87
CA ASN A 53 -4.80 -20.29 -9.48
C ASN A 53 -6.08 -20.77 -10.17
N PHE A 54 -6.03 -21.90 -10.88
CA PHE A 54 -7.21 -22.48 -11.51
C PHE A 54 -8.26 -22.85 -10.46
N TYR A 55 -7.93 -23.69 -9.49
CA TYR A 55 -8.91 -24.17 -8.51
C TYR A 55 -9.37 -23.09 -7.54
N ASN A 56 -8.48 -22.19 -7.13
CA ASN A 56 -8.84 -21.20 -6.12
C ASN A 56 -9.42 -19.94 -6.72
N ASP A 57 -9.01 -19.50 -7.91
CA ASP A 57 -9.41 -18.19 -8.46
C ASP A 57 -10.22 -18.27 -9.74
N LEU A 58 -9.75 -18.98 -10.78
CA LEU A 58 -10.41 -19.01 -12.08
C LEU A 58 -11.70 -19.84 -12.04
N LEU A 59 -11.63 -21.07 -11.54
CA LEU A 59 -12.74 -22.01 -11.52
C LEU A 59 -13.93 -21.48 -10.72
N PRO A 60 -13.79 -20.90 -9.51
CA PRO A 60 -14.93 -20.36 -8.79
C PRO A 60 -15.50 -19.09 -9.46
N TYR A 61 -14.68 -18.30 -10.15
CA TYR A 61 -15.15 -17.14 -10.90
C TYR A 61 -15.96 -17.57 -12.14
N ASP A 62 -15.43 -18.48 -12.94
CA ASP A 62 -16.10 -18.97 -14.14
C ASP A 62 -17.39 -19.71 -13.79
N LEU A 63 -17.38 -20.62 -12.80
CA LEU A 63 -18.58 -21.36 -12.38
C LEU A 63 -19.65 -20.43 -11.79
N CYS A 64 -19.31 -19.65 -10.77
CA CYS A 64 -20.32 -18.92 -9.98
C CYS A 64 -20.73 -17.59 -10.64
N CYS A 65 -19.79 -16.85 -11.23
CA CYS A 65 -20.06 -15.54 -11.79
C CYS A 65 -20.35 -15.62 -13.30
N ARG A 66 -19.49 -16.27 -14.09
CA ARG A 66 -19.61 -16.24 -15.55
C ARG A 66 -20.67 -17.18 -16.11
N TRP A 67 -20.75 -18.42 -15.63
CA TRP A 67 -21.65 -19.43 -16.17
C TRP A 67 -23.00 -19.46 -15.46
N ALA A 68 -23.01 -19.40 -14.12
CA ALA A 68 -24.24 -19.35 -13.36
C ALA A 68 -24.90 -17.95 -13.36
N GLY A 69 -24.18 -16.90 -13.76
CA GLY A 69 -24.68 -15.52 -13.76
C GLY A 69 -24.89 -14.93 -12.36
N HIS A 70 -24.42 -15.60 -11.31
CA HIS A 70 -24.63 -15.24 -9.91
C HIS A 70 -23.35 -14.72 -9.23
N CYS A 71 -22.80 -13.64 -9.79
CA CYS A 71 -21.57 -13.01 -9.29
C CYS A 71 -21.68 -12.53 -7.84
N GLU A 72 -22.89 -12.25 -7.35
CA GLU A 72 -23.18 -11.88 -5.97
C GLU A 72 -22.66 -12.91 -4.96
N PHE A 73 -22.83 -14.21 -5.23
CA PHE A 73 -22.35 -15.27 -4.34
C PHE A 73 -20.83 -15.42 -4.39
N TYR A 74 -20.25 -15.21 -5.57
CA TYR A 74 -18.80 -15.26 -5.74
C TYR A 74 -18.11 -14.17 -4.89
N TYR A 75 -18.54 -12.91 -5.04
CA TYR A 75 -17.95 -11.79 -4.31
C TYR A 75 -18.25 -11.84 -2.81
N TRP A 76 -19.44 -12.32 -2.41
CA TRP A 76 -19.79 -12.52 -1.00
C TRP A 76 -18.90 -13.57 -0.31
N ARG A 77 -18.63 -14.72 -0.96
CA ARG A 77 -17.73 -15.75 -0.40
C ARG A 77 -16.24 -15.40 -0.52
N ARG A 78 -15.89 -14.41 -1.34
CA ARG A 78 -14.51 -13.98 -1.58
C ARG A 78 -14.34 -12.48 -1.30
N PRO A 79 -14.46 -12.04 -0.04
CA PRO A 79 -14.15 -10.67 0.35
C PRO A 79 -12.66 -10.36 0.10
N THR A 80 -12.36 -9.17 -0.42
CA THR A 80 -11.01 -8.60 -0.45
C THR A 80 -10.62 -8.09 0.95
N SER A 81 -9.32 -7.91 1.22
CA SER A 81 -8.85 -7.46 2.53
C SER A 81 -9.32 -6.03 2.84
N GLY A 82 -9.88 -5.83 4.04
CA GLY A 82 -10.31 -4.54 4.61
C GLY A 82 -9.25 -3.46 4.71
N CYS A 83 -7.97 -3.84 4.70
CA CYS A 83 -6.81 -2.96 4.93
C CYS A 83 -6.85 -2.16 6.24
N GLN A 84 -7.81 -2.45 7.12
CA GLN A 84 -7.93 -1.87 8.46
C GLN A 84 -6.69 -2.19 9.31
N ASN A 85 -6.07 -3.34 9.05
CA ASN A 85 -4.83 -3.80 9.68
C ASN A 85 -3.63 -3.68 8.73
N TYR A 86 -3.70 -2.84 7.69
CA TYR A 86 -2.54 -2.59 6.85
C TYR A 86 -1.54 -1.75 7.66
N GLU A 87 -0.47 -2.39 8.09
CA GLU A 87 0.68 -1.69 8.60
C GLU A 87 1.66 -1.52 7.43
N PRO A 88 2.00 -0.27 7.03
CA PRO A 88 3.16 -0.08 6.16
C PRO A 88 4.38 -0.66 6.86
N ALA A 89 5.43 -1.02 6.13
CA ALA A 89 6.65 -1.60 6.68
C ALA A 89 7.34 -0.63 7.68
N VAL A 90 6.84 -0.59 8.90
CA VAL A 90 7.22 0.32 9.99
C VAL A 90 7.20 -0.41 11.35
N THR A 91 6.67 -1.63 11.42
CA THR A 91 6.49 -2.36 12.68
C THR A 91 6.81 -3.84 12.47
N ALA A 92 7.99 -4.26 12.91
CA ALA A 92 8.26 -5.65 13.21
C ALA A 92 8.42 -5.76 14.72
N ASP A 93 7.28 -5.90 15.41
CA ASP A 93 7.30 -6.42 16.77
C ASP A 93 7.51 -7.94 16.65
N LEU A 94 8.77 -8.37 16.66
CA LEU A 94 9.14 -9.78 16.64
C LEU A 94 9.15 -10.30 18.08
N THR A 95 7.97 -10.66 18.58
CA THR A 95 7.87 -11.73 19.58
C THR A 95 6.99 -12.86 19.04
N GLU A 96 7.68 -13.96 18.75
CA GLU A 96 7.19 -15.34 18.59
C GLU A 96 6.32 -15.74 17.38
N GLN A 97 6.99 -16.38 16.43
CA GLN A 97 6.76 -17.75 15.92
C GLN A 97 5.33 -18.34 15.86
N TYR A 98 4.26 -17.58 15.59
CA TYR A 98 3.05 -18.14 14.98
C TYR A 98 2.35 -17.05 14.16
N CYS A 99 2.00 -17.34 12.90
CA CYS A 99 1.03 -16.53 12.16
C CYS A 99 -0.31 -16.59 12.89
N HIS A 100 -0.59 -15.61 13.75
CA HIS A 100 -1.90 -15.39 14.33
C HIS A 100 -2.29 -13.91 14.19
N CYS A 101 -3.41 -13.67 13.50
CA CYS A 101 -4.11 -12.40 13.55
C CYS A 101 -4.68 -12.19 14.95
N LEU A 102 -4.05 -11.38 15.82
CA LEU A 102 -4.75 -10.77 16.94
C LEU A 102 -4.20 -9.38 17.28
N LEU A 103 -5.17 -8.50 17.55
CA LEU A 103 -5.09 -7.10 17.92
C LEU A 103 -4.35 -6.88 19.25
N PHE A 104 -3.44 -5.90 19.30
CA PHE A 104 -3.24 -5.11 20.52
C PHE A 104 -3.00 -3.63 20.21
N LYS A 105 -3.81 -2.79 20.87
CA LYS A 105 -3.62 -1.36 21.05
C LYS A 105 -2.52 -1.16 22.11
N HIS A 106 -1.50 -0.34 21.83
CA HIS A 106 -1.10 0.68 22.81
C HIS A 106 -0.28 1.82 22.21
N GLU A 107 -0.52 2.99 22.78
CA GLU A 107 -0.08 4.32 22.39
C GLU A 107 1.40 4.57 22.70
N ASN A 108 2.13 5.11 21.72
CA ASN A 108 3.26 6.08 21.84
C ASN A 108 4.38 5.96 20.78
N LEU A 109 4.19 5.23 19.67
CA LEU A 109 5.08 5.29 18.50
C LEU A 109 4.63 6.33 17.45
N ARG A 110 4.23 7.52 17.90
CA ARG A 110 3.55 8.50 17.04
C ARG A 110 4.45 9.28 16.07
N ASN A 111 5.76 9.05 15.95
CA ASN A 111 6.63 9.88 15.07
C ASN A 111 7.85 9.19 14.41
N ALA A 112 7.96 7.87 14.36
CA ALA A 112 9.03 7.23 13.57
C ALA A 112 8.53 6.91 12.16
N ILE A 113 8.48 7.94 11.30
CA ILE A 113 8.43 7.71 9.85
C ILE A 113 9.72 6.94 9.50
N THR A 114 9.61 5.63 9.26
CA THR A 114 10.78 4.79 9.01
C THR A 114 11.27 5.06 7.59
N ARG A 115 12.31 5.88 7.48
CA ARG A 115 13.00 6.13 6.22
C ARG A 115 13.76 4.87 5.83
N ASN A 116 13.14 4.00 5.05
CA ASN A 116 13.67 2.68 4.74
C ASN A 116 14.16 2.54 3.28
N LEU A 117 14.22 3.68 2.57
CA LEU A 117 14.63 3.76 1.17
C LEU A 117 15.90 4.59 1.02
N GLY A 118 16.87 4.03 0.31
CA GLY A 118 18.05 4.75 -0.20
C GLY A 118 18.15 4.58 -1.71
N ILE A 119 18.77 5.54 -2.40
CA ILE A 119 18.90 5.51 -3.87
C ILE A 119 20.28 5.99 -4.33
N ALA A 120 20.80 5.33 -5.36
CA ALA A 120 21.94 5.78 -6.16
C ALA A 120 21.49 6.02 -7.62
N TYR A 121 21.81 7.17 -8.19
CA TYR A 121 21.30 7.60 -9.51
C TYR A 121 22.23 8.64 -10.18
N GLY A 122 21.94 8.98 -11.43
CA GLY A 122 22.68 10.02 -12.18
C GLY A 122 24.17 9.71 -12.33
N HIS A 123 25.01 10.75 -12.38
CA HIS A 123 26.46 10.61 -12.39
C HIS A 123 27.03 10.58 -10.97
N GLY A 124 26.68 9.52 -10.23
CA GLY A 124 27.21 9.25 -8.90
C GLY A 124 26.53 10.05 -7.79
N HIS A 125 25.21 10.28 -7.89
CA HIS A 125 24.43 10.89 -6.83
C HIS A 125 23.80 9.83 -5.92
N PHE A 126 23.78 10.12 -4.62
CA PHE A 126 23.28 9.21 -3.61
C PHE A 126 22.35 9.96 -2.65
N ILE A 127 21.30 9.27 -2.21
CA ILE A 127 20.48 9.65 -1.07
C ILE A 127 20.49 8.45 -0.12
N THR A 128 21.06 8.64 1.06
CA THR A 128 21.16 7.61 2.10
C THR A 128 19.79 7.23 2.64
N PHE A 129 19.71 6.13 3.40
CA PHE A 129 18.47 5.74 4.10
C PHE A 129 17.95 6.88 4.98
N ASP A 130 18.87 7.55 5.69
CA ASP A 130 18.53 8.62 6.62
C ASP A 130 18.36 9.99 5.95
N GLY A 131 18.55 10.09 4.63
CA GLY A 131 18.18 11.24 3.80
C GLY A 131 19.31 12.22 3.47
N THR A 132 20.56 11.89 3.80
CA THR A 132 21.73 12.66 3.39
C THR A 132 21.95 12.54 1.89
N LYS A 133 22.05 13.68 1.22
CA LYS A 133 22.34 13.77 -0.22
C LYS A 133 23.82 14.04 -0.41
N TYR A 134 24.48 13.34 -1.31
CA TYR A 134 25.86 13.62 -1.67
C TYR A 134 26.20 13.09 -3.06
N THR A 135 27.37 13.48 -3.57
CA THR A 135 27.88 13.05 -4.87
C THR A 135 29.23 12.35 -4.70
N PHE A 136 29.38 11.19 -5.31
CA PHE A 136 30.60 10.40 -5.31
C PHE A 136 30.84 9.78 -6.69
N ASN A 137 31.99 10.12 -7.27
CA ASN A 137 32.39 9.65 -8.59
C ASN A 137 33.65 8.77 -8.53
N GLY A 138 33.49 7.51 -8.12
CA GLY A 138 34.56 6.51 -8.15
C GLY A 138 34.41 5.55 -9.32
N ARG A 139 35.50 5.17 -9.99
CA ARG A 139 35.50 4.14 -11.05
C ARG A 139 35.91 2.79 -10.46
N GLY A 140 35.05 1.78 -10.54
CA GLY A 140 35.33 0.45 -9.99
C GLY A 140 34.07 -0.30 -9.51
N HIS A 141 34.29 -1.21 -8.55
CA HIS A 141 33.23 -1.91 -7.84
C HIS A 141 33.14 -1.37 -6.42
N PHE A 142 31.94 -1.03 -5.99
CA PHE A 142 31.69 -0.42 -4.68
C PHE A 142 30.55 -1.14 -3.95
N VAL A 143 30.65 -1.19 -2.63
CA VAL A 143 29.61 -1.71 -1.75
C VAL A 143 28.57 -0.62 -1.53
N LEU A 144 27.35 -0.85 -2.03
CA LEU A 144 26.23 0.08 -1.85
C LEU A 144 25.59 -0.09 -0.47
N VAL A 145 25.37 -1.35 -0.08
CA VAL A 145 24.81 -1.75 1.23
C VAL A 145 25.49 -3.03 1.68
N LEU A 146 25.90 -3.06 2.93
CA LEU A 146 26.45 -4.21 3.63
C LEU A 146 25.75 -4.35 4.99
N LEU A 147 25.15 -5.51 5.19
CA LEU A 147 24.65 -5.99 6.46
C LEU A 147 25.29 -7.37 6.66
N ASP A 148 26.17 -7.48 7.65
CA ASP A 148 26.82 -8.74 8.00
C ASP A 148 26.76 -8.93 9.52
N THR A 149 25.67 -9.55 9.97
CA THR A 149 25.45 -9.92 11.36
C THR A 149 25.30 -11.44 11.46
N PRO A 150 25.43 -12.03 12.65
CA PRO A 150 25.23 -13.48 12.83
C PRO A 150 23.86 -13.97 12.33
N ASN A 151 22.83 -13.11 12.41
CA ASN A 151 21.45 -13.47 12.07
C ASN A 151 21.03 -13.03 10.66
N TYR A 152 21.59 -11.92 10.16
CA TYR A 152 21.19 -11.32 8.90
C TYR A 152 22.42 -10.99 8.06
N LYS A 153 22.38 -11.43 6.80
CA LYS A 153 23.41 -11.14 5.80
C LYS A 153 22.76 -10.60 4.55
N PHE A 154 23.08 -9.38 4.16
CA PHE A 154 22.57 -8.76 2.95
C PHE A 154 23.66 -7.89 2.33
N THR A 155 23.89 -8.04 1.03
CA THR A 155 24.95 -7.29 0.33
C THR A 155 24.45 -6.82 -1.02
N VAL A 156 24.61 -5.52 -1.27
CA VAL A 156 24.38 -4.87 -2.57
C VAL A 156 25.69 -4.25 -3.02
N GLN A 157 26.15 -4.61 -4.21
CA GLN A 157 27.34 -4.01 -4.83
C GLN A 157 26.95 -3.37 -6.16
N ILE A 158 27.63 -2.28 -6.50
CA ILE A 158 27.46 -1.55 -7.75
C ILE A 158 28.76 -1.50 -8.54
N ARG A 159 28.63 -1.49 -9.86
CA ARG A 159 29.72 -1.26 -10.79
C ARG A 159 29.56 0.13 -11.41
N THR A 160 30.56 0.97 -11.21
CA THR A 160 30.60 2.34 -11.69
C THR A 160 31.66 2.51 -12.77
N GLU A 161 31.26 3.02 -13.93
CA GLU A 161 32.14 3.20 -15.08
C GLU A 161 32.11 4.65 -15.55
N GLN A 162 33.19 5.08 -16.21
CA GLN A 162 33.18 6.34 -16.92
C GLN A 162 32.22 6.24 -18.12
N PRO A 163 31.25 7.15 -18.28
CA PRO A 163 30.33 7.12 -19.41
C PRO A 163 31.06 7.42 -20.73
N PRO A 164 30.41 7.17 -21.88
CA PRO A 164 30.96 7.53 -23.18
C PRO A 164 31.35 9.00 -23.27
N ARG A 165 32.27 9.30 -24.17
CA ARG A 165 32.63 10.68 -24.51
C ARG A 165 31.40 11.51 -24.86
N THR A 166 31.49 12.81 -24.58
CA THR A 166 30.50 13.79 -25.00
C THR A 166 30.40 13.85 -26.53
N LEU A 167 29.39 14.57 -27.04
CA LEU A 167 29.27 14.86 -28.47
C LEU A 167 30.50 15.61 -29.04
N TYR A 168 31.30 16.24 -28.18
CA TYR A 168 32.51 16.99 -28.52
C TYR A 168 33.78 16.15 -28.36
N SER A 169 33.65 14.82 -28.23
CA SER A 169 34.75 13.89 -28.05
C SER A 169 35.61 14.17 -26.80
N THR A 170 35.03 14.80 -25.77
CA THR A 170 35.68 15.00 -24.47
C THR A 170 35.33 13.86 -23.52
N ASP A 171 36.31 13.41 -22.74
CA ASP A 171 36.09 12.39 -21.71
C ASP A 171 35.33 13.01 -20.53
N VAL A 172 34.21 12.41 -20.15
CA VAL A 172 33.37 12.87 -19.05
C VAL A 172 34.03 12.52 -17.73
N ALA A 173 34.42 13.52 -16.93
CA ALA A 173 35.11 13.33 -15.65
C ALA A 173 34.14 12.98 -14.50
N ALA A 174 33.20 12.06 -14.74
CA ALA A 174 32.29 11.50 -13.75
C ALA A 174 32.05 10.01 -14.03
N THR A 175 31.29 9.34 -13.17
CA THR A 175 30.99 7.91 -13.28
C THR A 175 29.50 7.64 -13.20
N VAL A 176 29.06 6.59 -13.88
CA VAL A 176 27.67 6.14 -13.92
C VAL A 176 27.58 4.69 -13.50
N ILE A 177 26.47 4.30 -12.87
CA ILE A 177 26.23 2.90 -12.50
C ILE A 177 25.85 2.11 -13.76
N THR A 178 26.62 1.09 -14.08
CA THR A 178 26.38 0.20 -15.23
C THR A 178 26.00 -1.21 -14.81
N GLY A 179 26.20 -1.57 -13.55
CA GLY A 179 25.85 -2.88 -13.02
C GLY A 179 25.48 -2.82 -11.54
N VAL A 180 24.60 -3.71 -11.12
CA VAL A 180 24.25 -3.95 -9.71
C VAL A 180 24.20 -5.46 -9.48
N SER A 181 24.71 -5.91 -8.33
CA SER A 181 24.64 -7.30 -7.89
C SER A 181 24.13 -7.37 -6.46
N VAL A 182 23.23 -8.30 -6.19
CA VAL A 182 22.54 -8.41 -4.89
C VAL A 182 22.52 -9.85 -4.43
N GLN A 183 22.76 -10.06 -3.14
CA GLN A 183 22.57 -11.32 -2.46
C GLN A 183 22.02 -11.09 -1.05
N ASP A 184 21.00 -11.87 -0.69
CA ASP A 184 20.43 -11.95 0.66
C ASP A 184 20.64 -13.35 1.22
N GLN A 185 21.32 -13.47 2.35
CA GLN A 185 21.64 -14.73 3.03
C GLN A 185 22.23 -15.77 2.06
N ASP A 186 21.53 -16.88 1.84
CA ASP A 186 21.91 -17.98 0.95
C ASP A 186 21.15 -17.97 -0.40
N SER A 187 20.50 -16.86 -0.74
CA SER A 187 19.76 -16.68 -2.00
C SER A 187 20.67 -16.75 -3.24
N SER A 188 20.02 -16.98 -4.39
CA SER A 188 20.67 -16.83 -5.69
C SER A 188 21.18 -15.40 -5.88
N VAL A 189 22.37 -15.25 -6.46
CA VAL A 189 22.96 -13.94 -6.74
C VAL A 189 22.29 -13.36 -7.99
N VAL A 190 21.64 -12.21 -7.84
CA VAL A 190 21.00 -11.51 -8.95
C VAL A 190 21.87 -10.34 -9.38
N GLN A 191 22.18 -10.28 -10.67
CA GLN A 191 22.98 -9.21 -11.28
C GLN A 191 22.18 -8.56 -12.41
N VAL A 192 22.16 -7.23 -12.46
CA VAL A 192 21.50 -6.45 -13.50
C VAL A 192 22.50 -5.49 -14.12
N PHE A 193 22.64 -5.52 -15.43
CA PHE A 193 23.58 -4.69 -16.17
C PHE A 193 22.87 -3.82 -17.21
N SER A 194 23.36 -2.60 -17.38
CA SER A 194 23.02 -1.73 -18.49
C SER A 194 23.62 -2.26 -19.80
N ARG A 195 22.90 -2.10 -20.90
CA ARG A 195 23.36 -2.50 -22.24
C ARG A 195 24.02 -1.35 -23.00
N LYS A 196 24.91 -1.69 -23.94
CA LYS A 196 25.50 -0.71 -24.87
C LYS A 196 24.40 -0.03 -25.68
N GLN A 197 24.59 1.24 -26.05
CA GLN A 197 23.60 2.04 -26.78
C GLN A 197 23.01 1.30 -27.99
N PHE A 198 23.85 0.68 -28.83
CA PHE A 198 23.41 -0.06 -30.01
C PHE A 198 22.70 -1.41 -29.70
N ARG A 199 22.81 -1.94 -28.47
CA ARG A 199 22.12 -3.17 -28.02
C ARG A 199 20.84 -2.88 -27.22
N ARG A 200 20.53 -1.60 -27.02
CA ARG A 200 19.37 -1.12 -26.24
C ARG A 200 18.08 -0.94 -27.06
N TRP A 201 18.07 -1.36 -28.33
CA TRP A 201 16.90 -1.23 -29.21
C TRP A 201 15.70 -2.08 -28.75
N ARG A 202 15.95 -3.28 -28.19
CA ARG A 202 14.91 -4.16 -27.62
C ARG A 202 14.88 -4.14 -26.10
N TYR A 203 15.98 -4.60 -25.48
CA TYR A 203 16.11 -4.66 -24.03
C TYR A 203 17.10 -3.61 -23.55
N ARG A 204 16.73 -2.89 -22.49
CA ARG A 204 17.58 -1.88 -21.85
C ARG A 204 18.61 -2.50 -20.90
N THR A 205 18.23 -3.58 -20.22
CA THR A 205 19.07 -4.28 -19.24
C THR A 205 19.34 -5.74 -19.63
N ASP A 206 20.45 -6.28 -19.15
CA ASP A 206 20.75 -7.71 -19.10
C ASP A 206 20.62 -8.20 -17.64
N ILE A 207 19.78 -9.20 -17.40
CA ILE A 207 19.55 -9.77 -16.07
C ILE A 207 20.20 -11.15 -16.01
N LEU A 208 21.09 -11.36 -15.04
CA LEU A 208 21.75 -12.62 -14.77
C LEU A 208 21.38 -13.10 -13.36
N VAL A 209 21.14 -14.39 -13.21
CA VAL A 209 20.95 -15.04 -11.91
C VAL A 209 21.91 -16.23 -11.84
N ASP A 210 22.76 -16.26 -10.82
CA ASP A 210 23.85 -17.23 -10.67
C ASP A 210 24.73 -17.35 -11.93
N GLY A 211 25.02 -16.20 -12.57
CA GLY A 211 25.81 -16.11 -13.80
C GLY A 211 25.05 -16.48 -15.10
N LYS A 212 23.83 -16.98 -15.01
CA LYS A 212 23.00 -17.33 -16.19
C LYS A 212 22.06 -16.20 -16.58
N ARG A 213 22.02 -15.84 -17.87
CA ARG A 213 21.16 -14.77 -18.39
C ARG A 213 19.69 -15.19 -18.52
N TYR A 214 18.77 -14.32 -18.14
CA TYR A 214 17.32 -14.52 -18.26
C TYR A 214 16.64 -13.37 -19.00
N PHE A 215 15.65 -13.72 -19.83
CA PHE A 215 14.76 -12.77 -20.52
C PHE A 215 13.35 -12.89 -19.97
N PHE A 216 12.68 -11.74 -19.82
CA PHE A 216 11.38 -11.62 -19.17
C PHE A 216 10.27 -11.31 -20.18
N ASP A 217 10.37 -11.75 -21.45
CA ASP A 217 9.35 -11.48 -22.47
C ASP A 217 8.02 -12.17 -22.17
N MET A 218 8.07 -13.47 -21.88
CA MET A 218 6.93 -14.36 -21.67
C MET A 218 6.56 -14.41 -20.19
N ASP A 219 7.53 -14.81 -19.36
CA ASP A 219 7.38 -14.86 -17.91
C ASP A 219 8.05 -13.64 -17.28
N ARG A 220 7.20 -12.70 -16.87
CA ARG A 220 7.57 -11.40 -16.32
C ARG A 220 7.94 -11.48 -14.83
N ARG A 221 7.72 -12.63 -14.17
CA ARG A 221 8.00 -12.81 -12.74
C ARG A 221 8.60 -14.19 -12.53
N ARG A 222 9.88 -14.25 -12.18
CA ARG A 222 10.58 -15.52 -11.99
C ARG A 222 11.06 -15.66 -10.56
N PHE A 223 10.74 -16.81 -9.96
CA PHE A 223 11.23 -17.19 -8.65
C PHE A 223 12.53 -17.99 -8.80
N PHE A 224 13.52 -17.63 -8.02
CA PHE A 224 14.78 -18.32 -7.85
C PHE A 224 14.96 -18.68 -6.37
N LYS A 225 16.13 -19.19 -5.98
CA LYS A 225 16.39 -19.57 -4.59
C LYS A 225 16.28 -18.34 -3.67
N HIS A 226 15.22 -18.29 -2.86
CA HIS A 226 14.91 -17.22 -1.89
C HIS A 226 14.83 -15.79 -2.47
N VAL A 227 14.62 -15.66 -3.78
CA VAL A 227 14.51 -14.35 -4.46
C VAL A 227 13.49 -14.39 -5.60
N LEU A 228 12.68 -13.34 -5.72
CA LEU A 228 11.79 -13.07 -6.82
C LEU A 228 12.36 -11.94 -7.67
N VAL A 229 12.52 -12.17 -8.97
CA VAL A 229 12.83 -11.12 -9.94
C VAL A 229 11.60 -10.86 -10.79
N TYR A 230 11.15 -9.60 -10.85
CA TYR A 230 10.01 -9.21 -11.67
C TYR A 230 10.27 -7.97 -12.52
N VAL A 231 9.70 -7.99 -13.72
CA VAL A 231 9.65 -6.86 -14.66
C VAL A 231 8.17 -6.47 -14.83
N PRO A 232 7.78 -5.20 -14.67
CA PRO A 232 6.39 -4.79 -14.84
C PRO A 232 5.85 -5.14 -16.23
N HIS A 233 4.57 -5.52 -16.32
CA HIS A 233 3.92 -5.94 -17.58
C HIS A 233 3.94 -4.85 -18.66
N LEU A 234 3.81 -3.59 -18.26
CA LEU A 234 3.82 -2.45 -19.18
C LEU A 234 5.23 -2.09 -19.68
N VAL A 235 6.28 -2.65 -19.06
CA VAL A 235 7.68 -2.35 -19.34
C VAL A 235 8.28 -3.46 -20.21
N MET A 236 7.91 -3.44 -21.50
CA MET A 236 8.31 -4.48 -22.45
C MET A 236 9.82 -4.51 -22.71
N ASN A 237 10.49 -3.36 -22.59
CA ASN A 237 11.90 -3.15 -22.89
C ASN A 237 12.85 -3.51 -21.73
N GLN A 238 12.35 -4.07 -20.62
CA GLN A 238 13.14 -4.38 -19.42
C GLN A 238 13.95 -3.18 -18.89
N SER A 239 13.40 -1.96 -18.97
CA SER A 239 14.02 -0.78 -18.36
C SER A 239 13.82 -0.70 -16.85
N GLU A 240 12.88 -1.45 -16.30
CA GLU A 240 12.60 -1.50 -14.86
C GLU A 240 12.61 -2.95 -14.40
N VAL A 241 13.40 -3.23 -13.37
CA VAL A 241 13.57 -4.55 -12.79
C VAL A 241 13.46 -4.43 -11.28
N TYR A 242 12.74 -5.36 -10.67
CA TYR A 242 12.56 -5.41 -9.24
C TYR A 242 13.03 -6.77 -8.72
N ILE A 243 13.77 -6.74 -7.63
CA ILE A 243 14.36 -7.89 -6.96
C ILE A 243 13.82 -7.87 -5.54
N GLN A 244 13.13 -8.93 -5.12
CA GLN A 244 12.50 -9.02 -3.81
C GLN A 244 12.94 -10.30 -3.13
N PHE A 245 13.38 -10.20 -1.88
CA PHE A 245 13.85 -11.34 -1.11
C PHE A 245 12.85 -11.73 -0.02
N ASN A 246 12.98 -12.97 0.47
CA ASN A 246 12.12 -13.49 1.52
C ASN A 246 12.31 -12.76 2.87
N SER A 247 13.45 -12.11 3.09
CA SER A 247 13.70 -11.25 4.26
C SER A 247 12.85 -9.98 4.30
N GLY A 248 12.19 -9.62 3.19
CA GLY A 248 11.50 -8.35 3.03
C GLY A 248 12.37 -7.24 2.43
N THR A 249 13.66 -7.49 2.17
CA THR A 249 14.50 -6.57 1.40
C THR A 249 14.06 -6.51 -0.07
N GLY A 250 14.19 -5.32 -0.66
CA GLY A 250 13.85 -5.09 -2.05
C GLY A 250 14.87 -4.19 -2.75
N VAL A 251 15.16 -4.48 -4.01
CA VAL A 251 15.99 -3.64 -4.87
C VAL A 251 15.24 -3.36 -6.17
N LYS A 252 15.08 -2.08 -6.49
CA LYS A 252 14.50 -1.61 -7.74
C LYS A 252 15.60 -1.00 -8.59
N VAL A 253 15.70 -1.47 -9.83
CA VAL A 253 16.70 -1.04 -10.81
C VAL A 253 15.98 -0.44 -12.01
N VAL A 254 16.26 0.82 -12.30
CA VAL A 254 15.69 1.55 -13.45
C VAL A 254 16.82 1.99 -14.38
N GLU A 255 16.77 1.59 -15.65
CA GLU A 255 17.70 2.09 -16.68
C GLU A 255 17.14 3.35 -17.34
N LYS A 256 17.96 4.39 -17.38
CA LYS A 256 17.74 5.57 -18.22
C LYS A 256 19.01 5.87 -19.01
N ARG A 257 18.92 5.75 -20.34
CA ARG A 257 19.97 6.17 -21.29
C ARG A 257 21.36 5.56 -21.06
N GLY A 258 21.44 4.43 -20.37
CA GLY A 258 22.66 3.64 -20.16
C GLY A 258 23.13 3.70 -18.72
N ILE A 259 22.43 4.47 -17.89
CA ILE A 259 22.69 4.70 -16.47
C ILE A 259 21.65 3.92 -15.67
N LEU A 260 22.10 3.11 -14.73
CA LEU A 260 21.23 2.43 -13.78
C LEU A 260 20.96 3.32 -12.57
N GLN A 261 19.70 3.37 -12.15
CA GLN A 261 19.24 3.98 -10.91
C GLN A 261 18.85 2.83 -10.00
N VAL A 262 19.48 2.75 -8.84
CA VAL A 262 19.34 1.64 -7.90
C VAL A 262 18.70 2.17 -6.63
N THR A 263 17.45 1.78 -6.37
CA THR A 263 16.75 2.06 -5.12
C THR A 263 16.76 0.79 -4.27
N VAL A 264 17.22 0.90 -3.03
CA VAL A 264 17.22 -0.21 -2.06
C VAL A 264 16.19 0.09 -0.98
N ALA A 265 15.38 -0.90 -0.67
CA ALA A 265 14.39 -0.88 0.40
C ALA A 265 14.78 -1.92 1.46
N LEU A 266 14.99 -1.47 2.68
CA LEU A 266 15.32 -2.33 3.81
C LEU A 266 14.11 -2.50 4.74
N PRO A 267 13.94 -3.66 5.37
CA PRO A 267 12.91 -3.85 6.37
C PRO A 267 13.33 -3.18 7.70
N PRO A 268 12.38 -2.70 8.53
CA PRO A 268 12.69 -2.01 9.79
C PRO A 268 13.53 -2.80 10.79
N ASN A 269 13.48 -4.13 10.76
CA ASN A 269 14.29 -4.99 11.63
C ASN A 269 15.79 -4.95 11.29
N TYR A 270 16.19 -4.34 10.17
CA TYR A 270 17.60 -4.10 9.83
C TYR A 270 18.09 -2.74 10.33
N ARG A 271 17.19 -1.96 10.95
CA ARG A 271 17.52 -0.69 11.58
C ARG A 271 18.27 -0.96 12.88
N THR A 272 19.36 -0.25 13.08
CA THR A 272 20.05 -0.25 14.36
C THR A 272 19.47 0.84 15.25
N ASP A 273 18.49 0.50 16.09
CA ASP A 273 18.07 1.39 17.17
C ASP A 273 19.16 1.38 18.24
N LYS A 274 19.75 2.55 18.53
CA LYS A 274 20.87 2.79 19.45
C LYS A 274 21.13 1.62 20.43
N LEU A 275 22.18 0.84 20.17
CA LEU A 275 22.63 -0.15 21.15
C LEU A 275 22.96 0.57 22.45
N ALA A 276 22.44 0.02 23.55
CA ALA A 276 22.39 0.61 24.88
C ALA A 276 23.69 1.32 25.29
N SER A 277 23.52 2.50 25.88
CA SER A 277 24.56 3.19 26.64
C SER A 277 25.07 2.28 27.76
N GLY A 278 26.16 1.56 27.50
CA GLY A 278 26.86 0.78 28.50
C GLY A 278 27.36 -0.55 27.97
N MET A 279 28.47 -0.54 27.23
CA MET A 279 29.36 -1.70 27.20
C MET A 279 30.81 -1.28 26.92
N SER A 280 31.70 -1.97 27.63
CA SER A 280 33.12 -1.70 27.86
C SER A 280 34.00 -1.81 26.62
N VAL A 281 35.10 -1.04 26.67
CA VAL A 281 36.15 -0.92 25.65
C VAL A 281 36.72 -2.27 25.21
N SER A 282 36.49 -2.64 23.95
CA SER A 282 37.19 -3.71 23.22
C SER A 282 37.70 -3.15 21.87
N PRO A 283 38.64 -3.83 21.17
CA PRO A 283 39.51 -3.25 20.14
C PRO A 283 38.78 -2.74 18.89
N GLU A 284 39.41 -1.80 18.16
CA GLU A 284 38.83 -0.90 17.15
C GLU A 284 38.00 -1.57 16.03
N GLU A 285 38.33 -2.78 15.56
CA GLU A 285 37.56 -3.50 14.52
C GLU A 285 36.22 -4.08 15.03
N THR A 286 36.15 -4.45 16.32
CA THR A 286 34.92 -4.98 16.96
C THR A 286 33.88 -3.86 17.23
N LYS A 287 34.31 -2.60 17.19
CA LYS A 287 33.54 -1.42 17.58
C LYS A 287 32.47 -1.01 16.56
N CYS A 288 32.63 -1.35 15.27
CA CYS A 288 31.64 -1.06 14.23
C CYS A 288 30.46 -2.00 14.24
N ASN A 289 30.73 -3.30 14.23
CA ASN A 289 29.70 -4.32 14.06
C ASN A 289 28.78 -4.39 15.29
N GLU A 290 29.26 -3.89 16.43
CA GLU A 290 28.46 -3.64 17.63
C GLU A 290 27.59 -2.36 17.51
N LYS A 291 28.05 -1.34 16.78
CA LYS A 291 27.40 -0.02 16.70
C LYS A 291 26.43 0.15 15.53
N TYR A 292 26.73 -0.46 14.38
CA TYR A 292 25.95 -0.36 13.14
C TYR A 292 25.80 -1.75 12.53
N SER A 293 24.57 -2.16 12.27
CA SER A 293 24.28 -3.42 11.59
C SER A 293 24.36 -3.26 10.07
N THR A 294 23.84 -2.14 9.56
CA THR A 294 23.80 -1.83 8.12
C THR A 294 24.63 -0.60 7.82
N MET A 295 25.54 -0.71 6.84
CA MET A 295 26.47 0.34 6.42
C MET A 295 26.76 0.24 4.91
N GLY A 296 27.31 1.31 4.31
CA GLY A 296 27.69 1.33 2.90
C GLY A 296 27.62 2.74 2.31
N LEU A 297 27.66 2.84 0.97
CA LEU A 297 27.43 4.11 0.29
C LEU A 297 26.00 4.67 0.52
N LEU A 298 25.01 3.85 0.87
CA LEU A 298 23.69 4.36 1.29
C LEU A 298 23.62 4.78 2.77
N GLY A 299 24.78 4.92 3.42
CA GLY A 299 24.90 5.39 4.79
C GLY A 299 24.60 4.30 5.81
N THR A 300 24.45 4.74 7.06
CA THR A 300 23.97 3.94 8.18
C THR A 300 22.44 3.88 8.14
N TYR A 301 21.87 2.83 8.72
CA TYR A 301 20.41 2.70 8.83
C TYR A 301 19.99 2.76 10.30
N ASN A 302 19.95 3.96 10.87
CA ASN A 302 19.57 4.19 12.26
C ASN A 302 18.64 5.40 12.47
N GLY A 303 18.43 6.24 11.46
CA GLY A 303 17.62 7.45 11.50
C GLY A 303 18.41 8.73 11.82
N ASP A 304 19.75 8.71 11.83
CA ASP A 304 20.61 9.87 12.10
C ASP A 304 21.54 10.19 10.92
N SER A 305 21.13 11.17 10.11
CA SER A 305 21.91 11.67 8.96
C SER A 305 23.35 12.11 9.28
N ARG A 306 23.69 12.38 10.54
CA ARG A 306 25.03 12.86 10.92
C ARG A 306 26.10 11.77 10.94
N ASP A 307 25.69 10.50 10.97
CA ASP A 307 26.61 9.36 10.93
C ASP A 307 26.57 8.53 9.64
N ASP A 308 25.83 9.02 8.64
CA ASP A 308 25.77 8.44 7.30
C ASP A 308 27.15 8.31 6.63
N PHE A 309 28.08 9.24 6.91
CA PHE A 309 29.44 9.20 6.37
C PHE A 309 30.40 8.41 7.26
N THR A 310 29.99 7.19 7.62
CA THR A 310 30.85 6.23 8.32
C THR A 310 31.54 5.33 7.30
N ALA A 311 32.87 5.33 7.29
CA ALA A 311 33.67 4.45 6.43
C ALA A 311 33.71 3.00 6.96
N PRO A 312 34.18 2.01 6.17
CA PRO A 312 34.25 0.60 6.59
C PRO A 312 35.12 0.35 7.81
N ASP A 313 36.09 1.24 8.08
CA ASP A 313 36.98 1.21 9.24
C ASP A 313 36.40 1.93 10.48
N CYS A 314 35.10 2.24 10.46
CA CYS A 314 34.38 2.98 11.51
C CYS A 314 34.75 4.45 11.65
N SER A 315 35.61 4.98 10.79
CA SER A 315 35.94 6.40 10.85
C SER A 315 34.72 7.22 10.40
N LEU A 316 34.31 8.16 11.25
CA LEU A 316 33.23 9.08 10.96
C LEU A 316 33.80 10.32 10.25
N VAL A 317 33.37 10.56 9.02
CA VAL A 317 33.77 11.74 8.25
C VAL A 317 32.80 12.88 8.58
N LYS A 318 33.24 13.80 9.44
CA LYS A 318 32.48 15.01 9.76
C LYS A 318 32.66 16.05 8.66
N THR A 319 31.56 16.46 8.05
CA THR A 319 31.56 17.49 7.02
C THR A 319 30.59 18.61 7.36
N THR A 320 30.93 19.85 7.01
CA THR A 320 29.99 20.97 7.02
C THR A 320 29.07 20.89 5.79
N VAL A 321 27.84 21.41 5.89
CA VAL A 321 26.76 21.21 4.89
C VAL A 321 26.95 22.01 3.59
N THR A 322 28.10 22.66 3.39
CA THR A 322 28.32 23.48 2.19
C THR A 322 28.83 22.64 1.03
N TRP A 323 28.17 22.73 -0.12
CA TRP A 323 28.53 22.06 -1.39
C TRP A 323 29.80 22.66 -2.03
N THR A 324 30.90 22.68 -1.28
CA THR A 324 32.18 23.19 -1.75
C THR A 324 33.00 22.09 -2.41
N GLU A 325 34.03 22.49 -3.13
CA GLU A 325 35.01 21.57 -3.69
C GLU A 325 35.73 20.76 -2.60
N GLU A 326 36.01 21.38 -1.44
CA GLU A 326 36.63 20.73 -0.28
C GLU A 326 35.71 19.67 0.34
N TYR A 327 34.42 19.98 0.47
CA TYR A 327 33.41 19.01 0.89
C TYR A 327 33.41 17.79 -0.03
N SER A 328 33.30 18.02 -1.34
CA SER A 328 33.26 16.94 -2.33
C SER A 328 34.54 16.11 -2.34
N ARG A 329 35.71 16.75 -2.18
CA ARG A 329 37.01 16.09 -2.05
C ARG A 329 37.09 15.20 -0.82
N THR A 330 36.60 15.70 0.32
CA THR A 330 36.62 15.01 1.61
C THR A 330 35.74 13.77 1.56
N ILE A 331 34.50 13.91 1.07
CA ILE A 331 33.57 12.78 0.88
C ILE A 331 34.14 11.76 -0.11
N HIS A 332 34.74 12.22 -1.21
CA HIS A 332 35.31 11.32 -2.21
C HIS A 332 36.47 10.48 -1.66
N ASN A 333 37.42 11.12 -0.97
CA ASN A 333 38.66 10.48 -0.52
C ASN A 333 38.49 9.69 0.78
N LEU A 334 37.77 10.26 1.76
CA LEU A 334 37.70 9.72 3.12
C LEU A 334 36.52 8.77 3.32
N PHE A 335 35.44 8.89 2.53
CA PHE A 335 34.26 8.05 2.66
C PHE A 335 34.04 7.15 1.43
N GLY A 336 33.70 7.73 0.27
CA GLY A 336 33.23 6.95 -0.87
C GLY A 336 34.29 6.00 -1.45
N SER A 337 35.56 6.43 -1.53
CA SER A 337 36.66 5.60 -2.05
C SER A 337 36.97 4.39 -1.17
N LYS A 338 36.69 4.48 0.14
CA LYS A 338 36.92 3.39 1.10
C LYS A 338 35.96 2.23 0.93
N TRP A 339 34.78 2.47 0.36
CA TRP A 339 33.76 1.44 0.10
C TRP A 339 34.03 0.59 -1.15
N ARG A 340 35.27 0.58 -1.66
CA ARG A 340 35.67 -0.26 -2.78
C ARG A 340 35.65 -1.73 -2.37
N THR A 341 35.04 -2.60 -3.17
CA THR A 341 34.88 -4.03 -2.83
C THR A 341 36.21 -4.78 -2.64
N GLU A 342 37.30 -4.27 -3.21
CA GLU A 342 38.65 -4.82 -3.05
C GLU A 342 39.25 -4.53 -1.67
N GLU A 343 38.83 -3.43 -1.03
CA GLU A 343 39.30 -2.99 0.29
C GLU A 343 38.39 -3.49 1.41
N VAL A 344 37.08 -3.61 1.14
CA VAL A 344 36.10 -4.15 2.08
C VAL A 344 36.10 -5.67 1.99
N ARG A 345 36.43 -6.39 3.09
CA ARG A 345 36.47 -7.87 3.19
C ARG A 345 35.09 -8.53 2.97
N THR A 346 34.57 -8.45 1.74
CA THR A 346 33.25 -8.97 1.34
C THR A 346 33.37 -9.93 0.17
N THR A 347 32.39 -10.81 -0.01
CA THR A 347 32.32 -11.67 -1.18
C THR A 347 32.07 -10.83 -2.43
N ASN A 348 32.88 -11.01 -3.47
CA ASN A 348 32.62 -10.36 -4.74
C ASN A 348 31.41 -11.01 -5.41
N LEU A 349 30.30 -10.28 -5.48
CA LEU A 349 29.07 -10.75 -6.11
C LEU A 349 29.09 -10.53 -7.63
N PHE A 350 30.03 -9.74 -8.14
CA PHE A 350 30.27 -9.61 -9.57
C PHE A 350 31.12 -10.78 -10.07
N GLY A 351 30.60 -11.49 -11.08
CA GLY A 351 31.34 -12.53 -11.77
C GLY A 351 32.41 -11.97 -12.72
N GLN A 352 33.17 -12.84 -13.37
CA GLN A 352 34.12 -12.44 -14.43
C GLN A 352 33.44 -11.89 -15.69
N SER A 353 32.14 -12.18 -15.87
CA SER A 353 31.32 -11.76 -17.01
C SER A 353 29.97 -11.26 -16.50
N PRO A 354 29.42 -10.16 -17.05
CA PRO A 354 29.89 -9.37 -18.19
C PRO A 354 31.03 -8.41 -17.83
N GLN A 355 31.97 -8.21 -18.77
CA GLN A 355 33.03 -7.21 -18.64
C GLN A 355 32.49 -5.76 -18.56
N PRO A 356 33.34 -4.78 -18.17
CA PRO A 356 32.98 -3.37 -18.20
C PRO A 356 32.45 -2.96 -19.58
N LEU A 357 31.46 -2.08 -19.58
CA LEU A 357 30.68 -1.70 -20.75
C LEU A 357 31.45 -0.78 -21.69
N TYR A 358 32.02 0.31 -21.19
CA TYR A 358 32.54 1.39 -22.02
C TYR A 358 34.04 1.25 -22.28
N TYR A 359 34.84 1.20 -21.22
CA TYR A 359 36.30 1.19 -21.32
C TYR A 359 36.93 0.09 -20.46
N PRO A 360 36.91 -1.19 -20.88
CA PRO A 360 37.46 -2.32 -20.10
C PRO A 360 38.92 -2.11 -19.67
N ASN A 361 39.77 -1.64 -20.58
CA ASN A 361 41.19 -1.43 -20.30
C ASN A 361 41.43 -0.32 -19.27
N LEU A 362 40.63 0.75 -19.31
CA LEU A 362 40.72 1.86 -18.36
C LEU A 362 40.10 1.50 -17.01
N PHE A 363 39.08 0.64 -17.00
CA PHE A 363 38.38 0.23 -15.79
C PHE A 363 39.31 -0.49 -14.80
N TYR A 364 40.14 -1.41 -15.29
CA TYR A 364 41.12 -2.14 -14.47
C TYR A 364 42.49 -1.45 -14.38
N SER A 365 42.68 -0.32 -15.05
CA SER A 365 43.95 0.42 -15.02
C SER A 365 44.12 1.13 -13.68
N LYS A 366 45.35 1.07 -13.15
CA LYS A 366 45.80 1.88 -12.00
C LYS A 366 45.91 3.38 -12.32
N ALA A 367 45.69 3.79 -13.57
CA ALA A 367 45.67 5.20 -13.95
C ALA A 367 44.64 5.95 -13.11
N VAL A 368 45.12 6.98 -12.41
CA VAL A 368 44.30 7.79 -11.50
C VAL A 368 43.18 8.45 -12.29
N PHE A 369 41.94 8.08 -11.94
CA PHE A 369 40.76 8.77 -12.42
C PHE A 369 40.53 10.01 -11.54
N ASN A 370 40.48 11.20 -12.15
CA ASN A 370 40.27 12.46 -11.45
C ASN A 370 38.84 12.96 -11.70
N PRO A 371 37.89 12.73 -10.76
CA PRO A 371 36.52 13.17 -10.93
C PRO A 371 36.37 14.69 -10.79
N VAL A 372 35.31 15.23 -11.40
CA VAL A 372 34.86 16.60 -11.12
C VAL A 372 34.33 16.71 -9.70
N LEU A 373 34.89 17.64 -8.94
CA LEU A 373 34.48 17.94 -7.55
C LEU A 373 33.56 19.16 -7.47
N ASP A 374 33.72 20.11 -8.40
CA ASP A 374 32.87 21.28 -8.54
C ASP A 374 32.47 21.46 -10.02
N PRO A 375 31.19 21.28 -10.37
CA PRO A 375 30.74 21.33 -11.75
C PRO A 375 30.81 22.76 -12.34
N TRP A 376 30.78 23.81 -11.52
CA TRP A 376 30.85 25.20 -11.99
C TRP A 376 32.28 25.59 -12.36
N LYS A 377 33.25 25.18 -11.54
CA LYS A 377 34.69 25.39 -11.79
C LYS A 377 35.29 24.47 -12.84
N PHE A 378 34.58 23.40 -13.22
CA PHE A 378 35.03 22.55 -14.31
C PHE A 378 35.11 23.36 -15.60
N THR A 379 36.29 23.47 -16.21
CA THR A 379 36.60 24.38 -17.35
C THR A 379 37.14 23.67 -18.58
N ASN A 380 37.16 22.32 -18.61
CA ASN A 380 37.60 21.48 -19.73
C ASN A 380 36.61 21.51 -20.92
N TYR A 381 36.15 22.70 -21.28
CA TYR A 381 35.29 22.95 -22.41
C TYR A 381 36.13 23.42 -23.60
N THR A 382 35.91 22.78 -24.73
CA THR A 382 36.30 23.29 -26.04
C THR A 382 35.70 24.68 -26.27
N SER A 383 36.32 25.50 -27.12
CA SER A 383 35.81 26.83 -27.48
C SER A 383 34.36 26.80 -27.98
N MET A 384 33.94 25.69 -28.60
CA MET A 384 32.58 25.46 -29.08
C MET A 384 31.57 25.20 -27.96
N GLU A 385 31.95 24.50 -26.89
CA GLU A 385 31.07 24.23 -25.74
C GLU A 385 30.72 25.50 -24.94
N ARG A 386 31.56 26.55 -25.01
CA ARG A 386 31.28 27.86 -24.39
C ARG A 386 30.30 28.72 -25.20
N LEU A 387 30.15 28.48 -26.50
CA LEU A 387 29.43 29.36 -27.41
C LEU A 387 27.91 29.12 -27.46
N ILE A 388 27.41 28.03 -26.87
CA ILE A 388 26.05 27.57 -27.15
C ILE A 388 25.02 28.11 -26.14
N PHE A 389 25.37 28.51 -24.91
CA PHE A 389 24.38 29.02 -23.94
C PHE A 389 24.95 29.99 -22.90
N THR A 390 24.12 30.89 -22.35
CA THR A 390 24.35 31.49 -21.03
C THR A 390 24.23 30.38 -19.98
N ARG A 391 25.32 29.61 -19.84
CA ARG A 391 25.44 28.36 -19.09
C ARG A 391 24.79 28.41 -17.71
N GLU A 392 24.91 29.53 -17.01
CA GLU A 392 24.29 29.72 -15.70
C GLU A 392 22.77 29.82 -15.77
N GLN A 393 22.23 30.69 -16.63
CA GLN A 393 20.78 30.93 -16.69
C GLN A 393 20.03 29.70 -17.20
N GLU A 394 20.52 29.06 -18.27
CA GLU A 394 19.83 27.89 -18.83
C GLU A 394 19.83 26.71 -17.84
N VAL A 395 20.98 26.40 -17.26
CA VAL A 395 21.12 25.25 -16.35
C VAL A 395 20.33 25.49 -15.07
N GLN A 396 20.37 26.70 -14.50
CA GLN A 396 19.60 27.03 -13.29
C GLN A 396 18.09 26.93 -13.54
N VAL A 397 17.59 27.42 -14.68
CA VAL A 397 16.17 27.34 -15.05
C VAL A 397 15.76 25.90 -15.33
N ALA A 398 16.55 25.14 -16.10
CA ALA A 398 16.24 23.75 -16.44
C ALA A 398 16.24 22.82 -15.21
N CYS A 399 17.19 23.02 -14.30
CA CYS A 399 17.38 22.19 -13.13
C CYS A 399 16.64 22.64 -11.87
N GLN A 400 16.02 23.83 -11.89
CA GLN A 400 15.24 24.37 -10.77
C GLN A 400 16.06 24.42 -9.47
N GLY A 401 17.37 24.73 -9.57
CA GLY A 401 18.29 24.78 -8.44
C GLY A 401 18.70 23.44 -7.83
N VAL A 402 18.28 22.29 -8.40
CA VAL A 402 18.65 20.96 -7.90
C VAL A 402 20.08 20.60 -8.30
N TYR A 403 20.94 20.36 -7.30
CA TYR A 403 22.37 20.10 -7.50
C TYR A 403 22.66 18.89 -8.39
N SER A 404 21.96 17.76 -8.20
CA SER A 404 22.14 16.54 -8.99
C SER A 404 21.90 16.77 -10.50
N CYS A 405 20.88 17.55 -10.84
CA CYS A 405 20.61 17.95 -12.21
C CYS A 405 21.69 18.87 -12.77
N ILE A 406 22.10 19.88 -11.99
CA ILE A 406 23.13 20.85 -12.40
C ILE A 406 24.44 20.12 -12.69
N PHE A 407 24.86 19.22 -11.79
CA PHE A 407 26.07 18.43 -11.95
C PHE A 407 26.02 17.59 -13.22
N ASP A 408 24.97 16.80 -13.40
CA ASP A 408 24.81 15.91 -14.54
C ASP A 408 24.74 16.66 -15.87
N TYR A 409 24.04 17.80 -15.92
CA TYR A 409 23.99 18.65 -17.11
C TYR A 409 25.40 19.16 -17.45
N LEU A 410 26.08 19.76 -16.48
CA LEU A 410 27.37 20.42 -16.70
C LEU A 410 28.46 19.43 -17.07
N VAL A 411 28.56 18.31 -16.36
CA VAL A 411 29.66 17.35 -16.57
C VAL A 411 29.47 16.52 -17.84
N SER A 412 28.22 16.19 -18.20
CA SER A 412 27.94 15.43 -19.42
C SER A 412 27.80 16.30 -20.68
N GLY A 413 27.59 17.61 -20.52
CA GLY A 413 27.25 18.52 -21.62
C GLY A 413 25.89 18.25 -22.27
N ARG A 414 25.01 17.48 -21.62
CA ARG A 414 23.71 17.07 -22.18
C ARG A 414 22.56 17.35 -21.21
N ARG A 415 21.61 18.16 -21.67
CA ARG A 415 20.42 18.55 -20.91
C ARG A 415 19.59 17.37 -20.44
N GLU A 416 19.45 16.34 -21.28
CA GLU A 416 18.63 15.17 -20.98
C GLU A 416 19.11 14.38 -19.77
N PHE A 417 20.41 14.30 -19.50
CA PHE A 417 20.93 13.59 -18.33
C PHE A 417 20.59 14.35 -17.04
N GLY A 418 20.77 15.68 -17.04
CA GLY A 418 20.35 16.53 -15.93
C GLY A 418 18.86 16.41 -15.63
N LEU A 419 18.00 16.49 -16.66
CA LEU A 419 16.56 16.35 -16.51
C LEU A 419 16.14 14.94 -16.05
N ASP A 420 16.83 13.90 -16.50
CA ASP A 420 16.57 12.53 -16.05
C ASP A 420 16.88 12.38 -14.55
N SER A 421 17.97 12.99 -14.05
CA SER A 421 18.32 13.03 -12.63
C SER A 421 17.33 13.86 -11.81
N LEU A 422 16.92 15.03 -12.30
CA LEU A 422 15.87 15.85 -11.66
C LEU A 422 14.56 15.07 -11.49
N ALA A 423 14.10 14.42 -12.56
CA ALA A 423 12.87 13.64 -12.54
C ALA A 423 12.97 12.44 -11.60
N THR A 424 14.16 11.85 -11.47
CA THR A 424 14.42 10.71 -10.59
C THR A 424 14.40 11.10 -9.13
N GLU A 425 15.11 12.17 -8.76
CA GLU A 425 15.12 12.68 -7.40
C GLU A 425 13.71 13.09 -6.95
N LYS A 426 12.98 13.85 -7.78
CA LYS A 426 11.59 14.23 -7.48
C LYS A 426 10.67 13.02 -7.32
N LYS A 427 10.78 12.03 -8.20
CA LYS A 427 9.98 10.81 -8.12
C LYS A 427 10.32 10.01 -6.86
N PHE A 428 11.61 9.90 -6.51
CA PHE A 428 12.04 9.23 -5.29
C PHE A 428 11.47 9.90 -4.04
N GLU A 429 11.55 11.23 -3.92
CA GLU A 429 10.99 11.96 -2.77
C GLU A 429 9.46 11.81 -2.70
N GLN A 430 8.76 11.85 -3.83
CA GLN A 430 7.32 11.61 -3.89
C GLN A 430 6.94 10.18 -3.49
N ASP A 431 7.65 9.18 -4.02
CA ASP A 431 7.43 7.77 -3.71
C ASP A 431 7.72 7.50 -2.22
N LYS A 432 8.79 8.11 -1.67
CA LYS A 432 9.15 8.07 -0.25
C LYS A 432 8.04 8.66 0.63
N GLN A 433 7.58 9.88 0.34
CA GLN A 433 6.48 10.52 1.08
C GLN A 433 5.19 9.69 1.06
N LYS A 434 4.85 9.10 -0.09
CA LYS A 434 3.67 8.22 -0.21
C LYS A 434 3.82 6.93 0.58
N GLY A 435 5.01 6.32 0.59
CA GLY A 435 5.29 5.09 1.33
C GLY A 435 5.36 5.29 2.84
N GLU A 436 5.77 6.48 3.28
CA GLU A 436 5.90 6.89 4.68
C GLU A 436 4.56 7.29 5.33
N GLN A 437 3.52 7.54 4.53
CA GLN A 437 2.20 7.91 5.03
C GLN A 437 1.45 6.68 5.56
N LYS A 438 1.27 6.60 6.88
CA LYS A 438 0.34 5.64 7.49
C LYS A 438 -1.08 5.99 7.07
N THR A 439 -1.68 5.14 6.24
CA THR A 439 -3.09 5.27 5.85
C THR A 439 -3.95 4.47 6.82
N VAL A 440 -4.93 5.12 7.44
CA VAL A 440 -5.90 4.47 8.32
C VAL A 440 -7.16 4.21 7.49
N SER A 441 -7.53 2.95 7.35
CA SER A 441 -8.78 2.55 6.69
C SER A 441 -9.82 2.12 7.71
N CYS A 442 -11.06 2.59 7.55
CA CYS A 442 -12.20 2.06 8.30
C CYS A 442 -12.71 0.72 7.73
N GLY A 443 -12.19 0.31 6.57
CA GLY A 443 -12.63 -0.84 5.79
C GLY A 443 -14.01 -0.66 5.17
N PRO A 444 -14.52 -1.70 4.49
CA PRO A 444 -15.72 -1.60 3.69
C PRO A 444 -16.95 -1.44 4.58
N LEU A 445 -17.90 -0.61 4.13
CA LEU A 445 -19.24 -0.58 4.69
C LEU A 445 -20.09 -1.65 4.00
N GLU A 446 -20.71 -2.54 4.76
CA GLU A 446 -21.68 -3.47 4.19
C GLU A 446 -22.91 -2.70 3.67
N LYS A 447 -23.49 -3.19 2.57
CA LYS A 447 -24.71 -2.65 1.98
C LYS A 447 -25.68 -3.78 1.62
N ASN A 448 -26.97 -3.52 1.72
CA ASN A 448 -27.99 -4.44 1.24
C ASN A 448 -28.16 -4.34 -0.28
N TYR A 449 -28.81 -5.35 -0.87
CA TYR A 449 -29.12 -5.38 -2.29
C TYR A 449 -29.94 -4.15 -2.72
N GLY A 450 -29.62 -3.57 -3.89
CA GLY A 450 -30.28 -2.38 -4.43
C GLY A 450 -29.78 -1.03 -3.89
N VAL A 451 -28.90 -1.04 -2.87
CA VAL A 451 -28.23 0.17 -2.35
C VAL A 451 -26.99 0.47 -3.19
N ILE A 452 -26.79 1.75 -3.51
CA ILE A 452 -25.68 2.34 -4.24
C ILE A 452 -24.85 3.17 -3.25
N LYS A 453 -23.52 3.14 -3.38
CA LYS A 453 -22.60 3.95 -2.55
C LYS A 453 -22.02 5.08 -3.38
N TYR A 454 -21.93 6.27 -2.80
CA TYR A 454 -21.38 7.46 -3.45
C TYR A 454 -20.31 8.14 -2.57
N PRO A 455 -19.23 8.68 -3.17
CA PRO A 455 -18.82 8.54 -4.57
C PRO A 455 -18.44 7.10 -4.92
N LEU A 456 -18.61 6.73 -6.20
CA LEU A 456 -18.20 5.43 -6.72
C LEU A 456 -16.67 5.30 -6.61
N GLY A 457 -16.18 4.16 -6.10
CA GLY A 457 -14.74 3.91 -5.97
C GLY A 457 -14.05 4.67 -4.83
N ASN A 458 -14.74 4.93 -3.73
CA ASN A 458 -14.17 5.67 -2.60
C ASN A 458 -13.10 4.85 -1.84
N ASN A 459 -12.09 5.49 -1.24
CA ASN A 459 -10.92 4.81 -0.67
C ASN A 459 -11.12 4.27 0.75
N TYR A 460 -12.31 4.40 1.36
CA TYR A 460 -12.61 3.95 2.74
C TYR A 460 -11.55 4.38 3.78
N LEU A 461 -10.79 5.45 3.48
CA LEU A 461 -9.75 6.00 4.32
C LEU A 461 -10.33 7.03 5.30
N ASP A 462 -9.54 7.35 6.31
CA ASP A 462 -9.90 8.35 7.30
C ASP A 462 -10.29 9.70 6.69
N GLY A 463 -11.34 10.32 7.24
CA GLY A 463 -11.89 11.60 6.78
C GLY A 463 -12.96 11.49 5.69
N VAL A 464 -13.08 10.34 5.03
CA VAL A 464 -14.02 10.10 3.93
C VAL A 464 -15.47 10.04 4.41
N VAL A 465 -16.39 10.58 3.61
CA VAL A 465 -17.83 10.43 3.78
C VAL A 465 -18.39 9.57 2.64
N VAL A 466 -19.08 8.50 3.01
CA VAL A 466 -19.84 7.64 2.09
C VAL A 466 -21.32 7.96 2.26
N THR A 467 -21.97 8.24 1.14
CA THR A 467 -23.42 8.45 1.05
C THR A 467 -24.07 7.26 0.39
N PHE A 468 -25.13 6.72 0.98
CA PHE A 468 -25.92 5.64 0.42
C PHE A 468 -27.14 6.19 -0.30
N THR A 469 -27.39 5.67 -1.50
CA THR A 469 -28.58 5.99 -2.29
C THR A 469 -29.23 4.70 -2.76
N CYS A 470 -30.51 4.74 -3.16
CA CYS A 470 -31.17 3.61 -3.79
C CYS A 470 -31.30 3.86 -5.29
N GLN A 471 -31.50 2.79 -6.07
CA GLN A 471 -31.95 2.91 -7.45
C GLN A 471 -33.24 3.73 -7.54
N THR A 472 -33.46 4.39 -8.69
CA THR A 472 -34.73 5.05 -9.02
C THR A 472 -35.88 4.04 -8.83
N GLU A 473 -37.00 4.47 -8.22
CA GLU A 473 -38.16 3.65 -7.78
C GLU A 473 -38.10 2.99 -6.40
N TYR A 474 -37.10 3.31 -5.58
CA TYR A 474 -36.98 2.79 -4.21
C TYR A 474 -36.89 3.92 -3.16
N TYR A 475 -37.37 3.64 -1.95
CA TYR A 475 -37.14 4.47 -0.75
C TYR A 475 -35.94 3.93 0.03
N LEU A 476 -35.07 4.87 0.45
CA LEU A 476 -33.93 4.59 1.31
C LEU A 476 -34.36 4.56 2.77
N HIS A 477 -33.98 3.50 3.47
CA HIS A 477 -34.14 3.38 4.93
C HIS A 477 -32.78 3.21 5.60
N GLY A 478 -32.63 3.76 6.80
CA GLY A 478 -31.39 3.70 7.58
C GLY A 478 -30.60 5.01 7.53
N THR A 479 -29.31 4.94 7.85
CA THR A 479 -28.45 6.14 7.92
C THR A 479 -27.79 6.43 6.57
N GLU A 480 -28.25 7.48 5.89
CA GLU A 480 -27.80 7.86 4.54
C GLU A 480 -26.30 8.15 4.46
N ARG A 481 -25.69 8.77 5.49
CA ARG A 481 -24.30 9.23 5.45
C ARG A 481 -23.48 8.60 6.56
N ARG A 482 -22.35 8.00 6.20
CA ARG A 482 -21.37 7.42 7.14
C ARG A 482 -20.01 8.07 6.91
N GLN A 483 -19.37 8.53 7.97
CA GLN A 483 -18.03 9.14 7.91
C GLN A 483 -17.00 8.25 8.59
N CYS A 484 -15.85 8.07 7.96
CA CYS A 484 -14.70 7.38 8.54
C CYS A 484 -13.92 8.35 9.45
N ARG A 485 -13.79 8.01 10.74
CA ARG A 485 -13.00 8.76 11.74
C ARG A 485 -12.15 7.80 12.56
N ASN A 486 -10.84 8.03 12.58
CA ASN A 486 -9.83 7.25 13.29
C ASN A 486 -9.96 5.72 13.07
N GLY A 487 -10.23 5.29 11.83
CA GLY A 487 -10.35 3.87 11.50
C GLY A 487 -11.67 3.22 11.91
N THR A 488 -12.65 4.00 12.35
CA THR A 488 -14.02 3.53 12.62
C THR A 488 -15.07 4.37 11.88
N TRP A 489 -16.14 3.71 11.41
CA TRP A 489 -17.28 4.40 10.79
C TRP A 489 -18.18 5.05 11.85
N SER A 490 -18.70 6.24 11.55
CA SER A 490 -19.68 6.94 12.39
C SER A 490 -20.90 6.07 12.68
N ALA A 491 -21.45 6.13 13.89
CA ALA A 491 -22.64 5.34 14.27
C ALA A 491 -23.83 5.59 13.32
N GLY A 492 -24.66 4.56 13.13
CA GLY A 492 -25.74 4.58 12.15
C GLY A 492 -26.32 3.19 11.88
N TRP A 493 -27.56 3.18 11.39
CA TRP A 493 -28.31 1.97 11.06
C TRP A 493 -27.95 1.47 9.66
N TRP A 494 -28.01 0.15 9.46
CA TRP A 494 -27.79 -0.46 8.14
C TRP A 494 -28.79 0.08 7.12
N VAL A 495 -28.30 0.30 5.90
CA VAL A 495 -29.09 0.90 4.83
C VAL A 495 -29.71 -0.19 3.97
N TRP A 496 -30.98 -0.03 3.60
CA TRP A 496 -31.69 -0.93 2.70
C TRP A 496 -32.74 -0.18 1.88
N CYS A 497 -33.12 -0.76 0.75
CA CYS A 497 -34.04 -0.17 -0.20
C CYS A 497 -35.37 -0.94 -0.21
N ARG A 498 -36.50 -0.23 -0.19
CA ARG A 498 -37.84 -0.79 -0.42
C ARG A 498 -38.46 -0.20 -1.67
N SER A 499 -39.16 -1.00 -2.46
CA SER A 499 -39.88 -0.47 -3.63
C SER A 499 -40.95 0.54 -3.19
N ARG A 500 -41.09 1.63 -3.94
CA ARG A 500 -42.08 2.67 -3.65
C ARG A 500 -43.49 2.10 -3.61
N THR A 501 -43.85 1.28 -4.60
CA THR A 501 -45.17 0.63 -4.69
C THR A 501 -45.49 -0.24 -3.47
N GLY A 502 -44.52 -1.03 -2.99
CA GLY A 502 -44.70 -1.89 -1.83
C GLY A 502 -44.83 -1.10 -0.52
N GLU A 503 -44.08 0.00 -0.40
CA GLU A 503 -44.16 0.84 0.79
C GLU A 503 -45.43 1.68 0.84
N ASP A 504 -45.84 2.24 -0.30
CA ASP A 504 -47.10 2.96 -0.40
C ASP A 504 -48.26 2.02 -0.11
N ALA A 505 -48.26 0.80 -0.67
CA ALA A 505 -49.27 -0.21 -0.35
C ALA A 505 -49.33 -0.54 1.15
N LEU A 506 -48.19 -0.69 1.83
CA LEU A 506 -48.15 -0.93 3.27
C LEU A 506 -48.72 0.26 4.06
N LYS A 507 -48.37 1.50 3.68
CA LYS A 507 -48.92 2.72 4.29
C LYS A 507 -50.44 2.77 4.12
N TRP A 508 -50.96 2.52 2.91
CA TRP A 508 -52.39 2.45 2.65
C TRP A 508 -53.09 1.37 3.48
N PHE A 509 -52.51 0.16 3.53
CA PHE A 509 -53.08 -0.94 4.29
C PHE A 509 -53.11 -0.64 5.79
N THR A 510 -52.04 -0.10 6.35
CA THR A 510 -52.01 0.33 7.76
C THR A 510 -53.03 1.42 8.05
N GLY A 511 -53.20 2.39 7.14
CA GLY A 511 -54.22 3.42 7.25
C GLY A 511 -55.63 2.83 7.30
N ILE A 512 -55.96 1.94 6.36
CA ILE A 512 -57.27 1.28 6.30
C ILE A 512 -57.52 0.44 7.55
N VAL A 513 -56.56 -0.40 7.96
CA VAL A 513 -56.71 -1.26 9.14
C VAL A 513 -56.92 -0.44 10.41
N VAL A 514 -56.11 0.60 10.64
CA VAL A 514 -56.27 1.49 11.80
C VAL A 514 -57.64 2.18 11.78
N SER A 515 -58.07 2.70 10.62
CA SER A 515 -59.41 3.31 10.49
C SER A 515 -60.54 2.32 10.77
N THR A 516 -60.46 1.08 10.26
CA THR A 516 -61.49 0.06 10.51
C THR A 516 -61.56 -0.38 11.98
N ILE A 517 -60.41 -0.49 12.66
CA ILE A 517 -60.35 -0.78 14.10
C ILE A 517 -61.01 0.35 14.90
N ILE A 518 -60.73 1.62 14.55
CA ILE A 518 -61.33 2.77 15.21
C ILE A 518 -62.86 2.78 15.03
N VAL A 519 -63.35 2.55 13.80
CA VAL A 519 -64.79 2.47 13.53
C VAL A 519 -65.45 1.30 14.29
N ALA A 520 -64.80 0.13 14.33
CA ALA A 520 -65.30 -1.02 15.09
C ALA A 520 -65.37 -0.74 16.60
N LEU A 521 -64.42 0.00 17.17
CA LEU A 521 -64.47 0.45 18.57
C LEU A 521 -65.62 1.43 18.82
N ILE A 522 -65.89 2.35 17.90
CA ILE A 522 -67.02 3.29 18.01
C ILE A 522 -68.36 2.53 17.90
N VAL A 523 -68.48 1.57 16.99
CA VAL A 523 -69.70 0.78 16.83
C VAL A 523 -69.93 -0.14 18.03
N THR A 524 -68.90 -0.82 18.54
CA THR A 524 -69.03 -1.69 19.72
C THR A 524 -69.36 -0.89 20.98
N THR A 525 -68.79 0.30 21.17
CA THR A 525 -69.18 1.20 22.28
C THR A 525 -70.63 1.67 22.13
N PHE A 526 -71.08 2.01 20.92
CA PHE A 526 -72.48 2.35 20.66
C PHE A 526 -73.44 1.19 20.93
N ILE A 527 -73.10 -0.04 20.53
CA ILE A 527 -73.89 -1.24 20.81
C ILE A 527 -73.93 -1.54 22.32
N CYS A 528 -72.82 -1.39 23.03
CA CYS A 528 -72.80 -1.52 24.50
C CYS A 528 -73.66 -0.45 25.18
N CYS A 529 -73.61 0.80 24.72
CA CYS A 529 -74.45 1.89 25.23
C CYS A 529 -75.95 1.65 24.95
N SER A 530 -76.31 1.12 23.77
CA SER A 530 -77.70 0.79 23.44
C SER A 530 -78.22 -0.40 24.25
N ARG A 531 -77.44 -1.49 24.40
CA ARG A 531 -77.81 -2.64 25.24
C ARG A 531 -77.93 -2.29 26.72
N THR A 532 -77.08 -1.41 27.24
CA THR A 532 -77.20 -0.94 28.63
C THR A 532 -78.41 -0.03 28.80
N LYS A 533 -78.75 0.81 27.80
CA LYS A 533 -79.99 1.58 27.78
C LYS A 533 -81.22 0.68 27.75
N ASP A 534 -81.24 -0.36 26.90
CA ASP A 534 -82.34 -1.33 26.82
C ASP A 534 -82.48 -2.15 28.10
N ARG A 535 -81.37 -2.51 28.76
CA ARG A 535 -81.40 -3.17 30.08
C ARG A 535 -82.02 -2.26 31.14
N ARG A 536 -81.64 -0.98 31.18
CA ARG A 536 -82.24 0.02 32.08
C ARG A 536 -83.71 0.29 31.78
N LEU A 537 -84.13 0.22 30.51
CA LEU A 537 -85.54 0.34 30.11
C LEU A 537 -86.37 -0.88 30.55
N LYS A 538 -85.82 -2.10 30.41
CA LYS A 538 -86.46 -3.34 30.92
C LYS A 538 -86.51 -3.39 32.46
N GLU A 539 -85.50 -2.88 33.16
CA GLU A 539 -85.54 -2.73 34.61
C GLU A 539 -86.62 -1.72 35.03
N ARG A 540 -86.75 -0.58 34.32
CA ARG A 540 -87.83 0.39 34.57
C ARG A 540 -89.23 -0.16 34.26
N SER A 541 -89.39 -1.00 33.24
CA SER A 541 -90.69 -1.63 32.95
C SER A 541 -91.06 -2.69 33.99
N ARG A 542 -90.09 -3.49 34.47
CA ARG A 542 -90.31 -4.45 35.58
C ARG A 542 -90.65 -3.75 36.90
N VAL A 543 -90.05 -2.59 37.18
CA VAL A 543 -90.41 -1.78 38.37
C VAL A 543 -91.83 -1.20 38.24
N LYS A 544 -92.28 -0.83 37.02
CA LYS A 544 -93.66 -0.38 36.77
C LYS A 544 -94.68 -1.52 36.91
N GLU A 545 -94.38 -2.72 36.44
CA GLU A 545 -95.24 -3.90 36.63
C GLU A 545 -95.30 -4.34 38.09
N ALA A 546 -94.19 -4.27 38.84
CA ALA A 546 -94.18 -4.52 40.27
C ALA A 546 -94.99 -3.48 41.08
N ALA A 547 -95.08 -2.23 40.61
CA ALA A 547 -95.93 -1.21 41.24
C ALA A 547 -97.43 -1.40 40.95
N GLN A 548 -97.79 -2.05 39.84
CA GLN A 548 -99.19 -2.40 39.52
C GLN A 548 -99.66 -3.70 40.21
N GLY A 549 -98.76 -4.65 40.49
CA GLY A 549 -99.08 -5.87 41.24
C GLY A 549 -99.44 -5.66 42.72
N THR A 550 -99.04 -4.53 43.32
CA THR A 550 -99.30 -4.22 44.74
C THR A 550 -100.69 -3.62 45.01
N LEU A 551 -101.47 -3.28 43.98
CA LEU A 551 -102.81 -2.68 44.13
C LEU A 551 -103.97 -3.68 44.06
N GLN A 552 -103.70 -4.97 43.83
CA GLN A 552 -104.74 -5.99 43.64
C GLN A 552 -104.92 -6.98 44.82
N ASN A 553 -104.18 -6.81 45.92
CA ASN A 553 -104.25 -7.65 47.13
C ASN A 553 -104.86 -6.93 48.35
N SER A 554 -105.99 -6.22 48.17
CA SER A 554 -106.73 -5.60 49.26
C SER A 554 -108.26 -5.78 49.11
N PHE A 555 -108.76 -6.99 48.88
CA PHE A 555 -110.19 -7.30 49.05
C PHE A 555 -110.43 -8.79 49.43
N LYS A 556 -110.52 -9.04 50.76
CA LYS A 556 -111.39 -9.97 51.55
C LYS A 556 -111.65 -11.44 51.12
N PRO A 557 -112.17 -12.33 52.01
CA PRO A 557 -112.20 -12.36 53.49
C PRO A 557 -111.73 -13.72 54.11
N SER A 558 -111.47 -13.74 55.42
CA SER A 558 -111.27 -14.98 56.20
C SER A 558 -112.62 -15.58 56.62
N PHE A 559 -112.87 -16.84 56.24
CA PHE A 559 -113.99 -17.64 56.73
C PHE A 559 -113.48 -18.61 57.80
N GLU A 560 -113.98 -18.48 59.01
CA GLU A 560 -113.73 -19.38 60.13
C GLU A 560 -115.05 -20.03 60.53
N THR A 561 -115.13 -21.36 60.47
CA THR A 561 -116.24 -22.12 61.06
C THR A 561 -115.68 -23.35 61.79
N LYS A 562 -115.94 -23.41 63.09
CA LYS A 562 -115.92 -24.64 63.88
C LYS A 562 -117.36 -24.99 64.26
N HIS A 563 -117.72 -26.24 63.99
CA HIS A 563 -118.91 -26.92 64.52
C HIS A 563 -118.86 -27.01 66.07
N PHE A 564 -120.01 -26.91 66.76
CA PHE A 564 -120.74 -28.07 67.33
C PHE A 564 -122.08 -27.72 68.06
N LYS A 565 -123.12 -28.50 67.71
CA LYS A 565 -124.35 -29.01 68.39
C LYS A 565 -125.15 -28.26 69.49
N GLY A 566 -126.48 -28.31 69.29
CA GLY A 566 -127.55 -28.61 70.27
C GLY A 566 -128.91 -28.77 69.54
N ARG A 567 -129.52 -29.98 69.46
CA ARG A 567 -130.76 -30.44 70.17
C ARG A 567 -131.83 -29.34 70.26
N THR A 568 -133.06 -29.51 69.77
CA THR A 568 -134.03 -30.64 69.78
C THR A 568 -135.10 -30.34 68.74
#